data_AF-A0A822GKA3-F1
#
_entry.id   AF-A0A822GKA3-F1
#
_cell.length_a   1.000
_cell.length_b   1.000
_cell.length_c   1.000
_cell.angle_alpha   90.00
_cell.angle_beta   90.00
_cell.angle_gamma   90.00
#
_symmetry.space_group_name_H-M   'P 1'
#
loop_
_entity.id
_entity.type
_entity.pdbx_description
1 polymer ?
#
loop_
_entity_poly.entity_id
_entity_poly.type
_entity_poly.pdbx_seq_one_letter_code
_entity_poly.pdbx_strand_id
1 'polypeptide(L)'
;MAPIHICAAADHDDLLEILFKHNADINLLDGQGQTSLHHAVKNGHLNACRFLITHKIDTSIVSSYGQTALDMASASNIQQLLMTYENEKVILTPNITDLQLQLLEASKSGDLDVVKRVLTFNPSLV
;
A
#
# COMPACT_ATOMS: atom_id res chain seq x y z
N MET A 1 -16.51 -10.69 6.11
CA MET A 1 -15.40 -11.56 6.51
C MET A 1 -15.24 -12.62 5.43
N ALA A 2 -14.03 -12.86 4.94
CA ALA A 2 -13.73 -13.80 3.85
C ALA A 2 -12.46 -14.62 4.17
N PRO A 3 -12.14 -15.69 3.43
CA PRO A 3 -10.99 -16.56 3.75
C PRO A 3 -9.67 -15.81 3.95
N ILE A 4 -9.39 -14.80 3.11
CA ILE A 4 -8.18 -13.98 3.20
C ILE A 4 -8.07 -13.19 4.52
N HIS A 5 -9.20 -12.69 5.03
CA HIS A 5 -9.24 -11.99 6.33
C HIS A 5 -8.94 -12.95 7.48
N ILE A 6 -9.51 -14.16 7.43
CA ILE A 6 -9.34 -15.18 8.47
C ILE A 6 -7.89 -15.67 8.48
N CYS A 7 -7.30 -15.91 7.32
CA CYS A 7 -5.89 -16.34 7.23
C CYS A 7 -4.96 -15.29 7.81
N ALA A 8 -5.19 -14.01 7.49
CA ALA A 8 -4.42 -12.89 8.05
C ALA A 8 -4.65 -12.69 9.56
N ALA A 9 -5.86 -12.97 10.06
CA ALA A 9 -6.21 -12.87 11.48
C ALA A 9 -5.69 -14.04 12.34
N ALA A 10 -5.20 -15.12 11.73
CA ALA A 10 -4.80 -16.35 12.40
C ALA A 10 -3.34 -16.76 12.12
N ASP A 11 -2.54 -15.89 11.48
CA ASP A 11 -1.14 -16.15 11.11
C ASP A 11 -0.96 -17.39 10.20
N HIS A 12 -1.97 -17.67 9.36
CA HIS A 12 -1.93 -18.78 8.39
C HIS A 12 -1.28 -18.32 7.07
N ASP A 13 0.01 -17.95 7.13
CA ASP A 13 0.75 -17.37 6.00
C ASP A 13 0.77 -18.29 4.75
N ASP A 14 0.88 -19.60 4.95
CA ASP A 14 0.84 -20.58 3.85
C ASP A 14 -0.49 -20.52 3.08
N LEU A 15 -1.61 -20.32 3.79
CA LEU A 15 -2.93 -20.19 3.19
C LEU A 15 -3.11 -18.83 2.52
N LEU A 16 -2.53 -17.75 3.08
CA LEU A 16 -2.47 -16.47 2.40
C LEU A 16 -1.76 -16.63 1.04
N GLU A 17 -0.60 -17.29 1.00
CA GLU A 17 0.13 -17.51 -0.25
C GLU A 17 -0.70 -18.27 -1.29
N ILE A 18 -1.40 -19.34 -0.87
CA ILE A 18 -2.29 -20.10 -1.76
C ILE A 18 -3.42 -19.22 -2.29
N LEU A 19 -4.10 -18.46 -1.43
CA LEU A 19 -5.20 -17.58 -1.85
C LEU A 19 -4.72 -16.53 -2.86
N PHE A 20 -3.52 -15.96 -2.65
CA PHE A 20 -2.92 -15.01 -3.57
C PHE A 20 -2.57 -15.61 -4.93
N LYS A 21 -2.03 -16.84 -4.94
CA LYS A 21 -1.77 -17.58 -6.20
C LYS A 21 -3.04 -17.84 -7.00
N HIS A 22 -4.20 -17.83 -6.34
CA HIS A 22 -5.52 -17.99 -6.96
C HIS A 22 -6.27 -16.66 -7.14
N ASN A 23 -5.54 -15.55 -7.28
CA ASN A 23 -6.08 -14.22 -7.58
C ASN A 23 -7.06 -13.69 -6.53
N ALA A 24 -6.88 -14.03 -5.24
CA ALA A 24 -7.62 -13.36 -4.18
C ALA A 24 -7.36 -11.85 -4.19
N ASP A 25 -8.41 -11.06 -4.02
CA ASP A 25 -8.29 -9.61 -3.90
C ASP A 25 -7.70 -9.23 -2.55
N ILE A 26 -6.49 -8.65 -2.58
CA ILE A 26 -5.75 -8.19 -1.40
C ILE A 26 -6.46 -7.07 -0.64
N ASN A 27 -7.23 -6.25 -1.35
CA ASN A 27 -7.93 -5.09 -0.81
C ASN A 27 -9.40 -5.40 -0.52
N LEU A 28 -9.79 -6.68 -0.54
CA LEU A 28 -11.14 -7.10 -0.21
C LEU A 28 -11.53 -6.56 1.17
N LEU A 29 -12.73 -5.98 1.23
CA LEU A 29 -13.29 -5.44 2.46
C LEU A 29 -14.29 -6.41 3.08
N ASP A 30 -14.28 -6.51 4.40
CA ASP A 30 -15.36 -7.15 5.14
C ASP A 30 -16.52 -6.17 5.43
N GLY A 31 -17.50 -6.63 6.23
CA GLY A 31 -18.67 -5.82 6.59
C GLY A 31 -18.36 -4.66 7.54
N GLN A 32 -17.12 -4.51 7.99
CA GLN A 32 -16.65 -3.40 8.82
C GLN A 32 -15.72 -2.48 8.01
N GLY A 33 -15.67 -2.65 6.68
CA GLY A 33 -14.76 -1.92 5.81
C GLY A 33 -13.29 -2.27 6.06
N GLN A 34 -13.00 -3.40 6.72
CA GLN A 34 -11.64 -3.78 7.10
C GLN A 34 -11.05 -4.71 6.04
N THR A 35 -9.80 -4.42 5.66
CA THR A 35 -8.96 -5.33 4.87
C THR A 35 -8.32 -6.39 5.76
N SER A 36 -7.74 -7.42 5.14
CA SER A 36 -6.90 -8.42 5.82
C SER A 36 -5.76 -7.81 6.63
N LEU A 37 -5.22 -6.65 6.25
CA LEU A 37 -4.18 -5.97 7.01
C LEU A 37 -4.68 -5.44 8.35
N HIS A 38 -5.89 -4.88 8.40
CA HIS A 38 -6.49 -4.43 9.67
C HIS A 38 -6.58 -5.59 10.67
N HIS A 39 -6.96 -6.78 10.19
CA HIS A 39 -7.05 -7.98 11.02
C HIS A 39 -5.67 -8.49 11.45
N ALA A 40 -4.69 -8.59 10.55
CA ALA A 40 -3.33 -9.01 10.89
C ALA A 40 -2.71 -8.10 11.95
N VAL A 41 -2.87 -6.79 11.78
CA VAL A 41 -2.33 -5.78 12.69
C VAL A 41 -3.00 -5.84 14.07
N LYS A 42 -4.33 -5.94 14.12
CA LYS A 42 -5.09 -6.03 15.38
C LYS A 42 -4.69 -7.26 16.22
N ASN A 43 -4.35 -8.35 15.55
CA ASN A 43 -3.94 -9.60 16.21
C ASN A 43 -2.42 -9.72 16.44
N GLY A 44 -1.61 -8.74 15.99
CA GLY A 44 -0.17 -8.74 16.22
C GLY A 44 0.62 -9.67 15.29
N HIS A 45 0.06 -10.07 14.15
CA HIS A 45 0.67 -11.03 13.22
C HIS A 45 1.63 -10.34 12.25
N LEU A 46 2.89 -10.23 12.67
CA LEU A 46 3.94 -9.52 11.93
C LEU A 46 4.22 -10.14 10.55
N ASN A 47 4.20 -11.47 10.43
CA ASN A 47 4.49 -12.16 9.17
C ASN A 47 3.38 -11.94 8.15
N ALA A 48 2.12 -12.12 8.55
CA ALA A 48 0.96 -11.75 7.74
C ALA A 48 1.02 -10.28 7.29
N CYS A 49 1.38 -9.35 8.17
CA CYS A 49 1.56 -7.93 7.81
C CYS A 49 2.63 -7.76 6.74
N ARG A 50 3.81 -8.37 6.91
CA ARG A 50 4.91 -8.32 5.94
C ARG A 50 4.49 -8.88 4.59
N PHE A 51 3.85 -10.05 4.59
CA PHE A 51 3.36 -10.70 3.38
C PHE A 51 2.42 -9.78 2.59
N LEU A 52 1.43 -9.19 3.27
CA LEU A 52 0.46 -8.28 2.65
C LEU A 52 1.12 -7.02 2.08
N ILE A 53 2.07 -6.44 2.81
CA ILE A 53 2.86 -5.28 2.37
C ILE A 53 3.69 -5.62 1.12
N THR A 54 4.37 -6.77 1.10
CA THR A 54 5.15 -7.24 -0.06
C THR A 54 4.28 -7.41 -1.30
N HIS A 55 2.99 -7.75 -1.11
CA HIS A 55 2.02 -7.87 -2.19
C HIS A 55 1.28 -6.56 -2.52
N LYS A 56 1.80 -5.42 -2.05
CA LYS A 56 1.31 -4.07 -2.36
C LYS A 56 -0.15 -3.83 -1.96
N ILE A 57 -0.54 -4.33 -0.78
CA ILE A 57 -1.83 -3.97 -0.17
C ILE A 57 -1.96 -2.44 -0.04
N ASP A 58 -3.16 -1.92 -0.22
CA ASP A 58 -3.42 -0.51 0.02
C ASP A 58 -3.57 -0.25 1.52
N THR A 59 -2.53 0.33 2.13
CA THR A 59 -2.50 0.69 3.55
C THR A 59 -3.33 1.92 3.88
N SER A 60 -3.77 2.68 2.86
CA SER A 60 -4.56 3.91 3.04
C SER A 60 -6.05 3.67 3.23
N ILE A 61 -6.52 2.43 3.03
CA ILE A 61 -7.92 2.07 3.23
C ILE A 61 -8.31 2.28 4.69
N VAL A 62 -9.40 3.01 4.88
CA VAL A 62 -10.01 3.26 6.20
C VAL A 62 -11.19 2.33 6.44
N SER A 63 -11.25 1.76 7.64
CA SER A 63 -12.39 0.99 8.12
C SER A 63 -13.63 1.86 8.33
N SER A 64 -14.79 1.25 8.57
CA SER A 64 -16.03 1.96 8.91
C SER A 64 -15.93 2.78 10.20
N TYR A 65 -14.88 2.57 11.01
CA TYR A 65 -14.57 3.37 12.20
C TYR A 65 -13.66 4.57 11.90
N GLY A 66 -13.29 4.80 10.64
CA GLY A 66 -12.39 5.88 10.23
C GLY A 66 -10.91 5.63 10.56
N GLN A 67 -10.53 4.37 10.79
CA GLN A 67 -9.16 3.98 11.15
C GLN A 67 -8.50 3.21 10.01
N THR A 68 -7.25 3.56 9.70
CA THR A 68 -6.36 2.74 8.85
C THR A 68 -5.83 1.53 9.63
N ALA A 69 -5.13 0.63 8.93
CA ALA A 69 -4.43 -0.46 9.60
C ALA A 69 -3.35 0.06 10.56
N LEU A 70 -2.63 1.14 10.22
CA LEU A 70 -1.63 1.73 11.10
C LEU A 70 -2.25 2.28 12.39
N ASP A 71 -3.41 2.92 12.31
CA ASP A 71 -4.14 3.45 13.48
C ASP A 71 -4.59 2.36 14.45
N MET A 72 -4.77 1.14 13.95
CA MET A 72 -5.17 -0.04 14.73
C MET A 72 -3.97 -0.81 15.31
N ALA A 73 -2.74 -0.49 14.91
CA ALA A 73 -1.55 -1.19 15.36
C ALA A 73 -1.24 -0.90 16.83
N SER A 74 -1.26 -1.94 17.65
CA SER A 74 -0.85 -1.86 19.07
C SER A 74 0.62 -2.26 19.30
N ALA A 75 1.17 -3.12 18.45
CA ALA A 75 2.53 -3.64 18.59
C ALA A 75 3.55 -2.71 17.90
N SER A 76 4.59 -2.30 18.66
CA SER A 76 5.59 -1.33 18.18
C SER A 76 6.36 -1.80 16.93
N ASN A 77 6.61 -3.10 16.80
CA ASN A 77 7.27 -3.68 15.62
C ASN A 77 6.39 -3.59 14.35
N ILE A 78 5.08 -3.76 14.48
CA ILE A 78 4.13 -3.64 13.37
C ILE A 78 3.93 -2.17 13.00
N GLN A 79 3.81 -1.28 13.99
CA GLN A 79 3.82 0.17 13.76
C GLN A 79 5.05 0.60 12.97
N GLN A 80 6.24 0.18 13.42
CA GLN A 80 7.50 0.50 12.73
C GLN A 80 7.53 -0.06 11.30
N LEU A 81 7.06 -1.29 11.08
CA LEU A 81 6.97 -1.89 9.74
C LEU A 81 6.09 -1.05 8.81
N LEU A 82 4.89 -0.69 9.25
CA LEU A 82 3.93 0.09 8.47
C LEU A 82 4.43 1.51 8.20
N MET A 83 4.97 2.19 9.21
CA MET A 83 5.57 3.53 9.05
C MET A 83 6.75 3.51 8.07
N THR A 84 7.61 2.50 8.15
CA THR A 84 8.76 2.37 7.23
C THR A 84 8.25 2.19 5.80
N TYR A 85 7.26 1.30 5.61
CA TYR A 85 6.66 1.08 4.30
C TYR A 85 6.00 2.34 3.72
N GLU A 86 5.26 3.10 4.53
CA GLU A 86 4.64 4.36 4.10
C GLU A 86 5.69 5.41 3.73
N ASN A 87 6.76 5.54 4.51
CA ASN A 87 7.87 6.44 4.19
C ASN A 87 8.61 6.02 2.90
N GLU A 88 8.83 4.72 2.70
CA GLU A 88 9.44 4.20 1.46
C GLU A 88 8.53 4.42 0.24
N LYS A 89 7.21 4.25 0.40
CA LYS A 89 6.23 4.58 -0.65
C LYS A 89 6.33 6.05 -1.05
N VAL A 90 6.52 6.95 -0.09
CA VAL A 90 6.73 8.40 -0.33
C VAL A 90 8.05 8.67 -1.05
N ILE A 91 9.12 7.94 -0.75
CA ILE A 91 10.43 8.09 -1.41
C ILE A 91 10.40 7.56 -2.85
N LEU A 92 9.64 6.49 -3.12
CA LEU A 92 9.53 5.88 -4.44
C LEU A 92 8.51 6.57 -5.35
N THR A 93 7.57 7.33 -4.81
CA THR A 93 6.80 8.29 -5.59
C THR A 93 7.71 9.48 -5.90
N PRO A 94 8.03 9.77 -7.17
CA PRO A 94 8.75 10.99 -7.48
C PRO A 94 7.92 12.15 -6.92
N ASN A 95 8.53 12.99 -6.08
CA ASN A 95 7.84 14.13 -5.50
C ASN A 95 7.17 14.89 -6.65
N ILE A 96 5.87 15.17 -6.55
CA ILE A 96 5.14 15.90 -7.60
C ILE A 96 5.86 17.22 -7.90
N THR A 97 6.47 17.84 -6.89
CA THR A 97 7.29 19.03 -7.01
C THR A 97 8.53 18.81 -7.89
N ASP A 98 9.19 17.66 -7.76
CA ASP A 98 10.36 17.29 -8.57
C ASP A 98 9.96 16.95 -10.01
N LEU A 99 8.83 16.27 -10.21
CA LEU A 99 8.30 16.00 -11.55
C LEU A 99 7.85 17.27 -12.27
N GLN A 100 7.21 18.19 -11.55
CA GLN A 100 6.85 19.50 -12.09
C GLN A 100 8.09 20.32 -12.44
N LEU A 101 9.13 20.30 -11.59
CA LEU A 101 10.40 20.96 -11.88
C LEU A 101 11.08 20.35 -13.11
N GLN A 102 11.14 19.02 -13.19
CA GLN A 102 11.70 18.30 -14.33
C GLN A 102 10.92 18.56 -15.62
N LEU A 103 9.59 18.62 -15.56
CA LEU A 103 8.74 18.98 -16.69
C LEU A 103 8.97 20.43 -17.12
N LEU A 104 9.11 21.36 -16.17
CA LEU A 104 9.35 22.78 -16.43
C LEU A 104 10.73 23.01 -17.07
N GLU A 105 11.78 22.38 -16.54
CA GLU A 105 13.14 22.46 -17.08
C GLU A 105 13.21 21.88 -18.49
N ALA A 106 12.62 20.69 -18.72
CA ALA A 106 12.55 20.07 -20.03
C ALA A 106 11.74 20.92 -21.03
N SER A 107 10.65 21.55 -20.57
CA SER A 107 9.87 22.48 -21.40
C SER A 107 10.65 23.74 -21.75
N LYS A 108 11.46 24.27 -20.82
CA LYS A 108 12.32 25.44 -21.03
C LYS A 108 13.48 25.15 -21.98
N SER A 109 14.07 23.97 -21.90
CA SER A 109 15.18 23.54 -22.77
C SER A 109 14.71 22.99 -24.13
N GLY A 110 13.43 22.64 -24.26
CA GLY A 110 12.86 22.01 -25.45
C GLY A 110 13.13 20.50 -25.55
N ASP A 111 13.46 19.84 -24.44
CA ASP A 111 13.71 18.40 -24.38
C ASP A 111 12.40 17.60 -24.47
N LEU A 112 12.00 17.31 -25.71
CA LEU A 112 10.77 16.59 -26.03
C LEU A 112 10.74 15.17 -25.45
N ASP A 113 11.90 14.51 -25.31
CA ASP A 113 11.97 13.12 -24.87
C ASP A 113 11.69 13.02 -23.37
N VAL A 114 12.21 13.95 -22.58
CA VAL A 114 11.92 14.05 -21.15
C VAL A 114 10.46 14.44 -20.92
N VAL A 115 9.93 15.43 -21.64
CA VAL A 115 8.52 15.85 -21.53
C VAL A 115 7.58 14.66 -21.81
N LYS A 116 7.77 13.96 -22.94
CA LYS A 116 6.96 12.77 -23.27
C LYS A 116 7.05 11.69 -22.22
N ARG A 117 8.26 11.40 -21.73
CA ARG A 117 8.47 10.39 -20.69
C ARG A 117 7.73 10.74 -19.41
N VAL A 118 7.90 11.97 -18.89
CA VAL A 118 7.26 12.42 -17.65
C VAL A 118 5.74 12.36 -17.76
N LEU A 119 5.16 12.83 -18.87
CA LEU A 119 3.70 12.82 -19.09
C LEU A 119 3.12 11.42 -19.34
N THR A 120 3.89 10.49 -19.92
CA THR A 120 3.45 9.11 -20.11
C THR A 120 3.27 8.39 -18.77
N PHE A 121 4.15 8.66 -17.80
CA PHE A 121 4.07 8.07 -16.46
C PHE A 121 3.21 8.88 -15.49
N ASN A 122 2.96 10.16 -15.77
CA ASN A 122 2.24 11.08 -14.88
C ASN A 122 1.34 12.05 -15.68
N PRO A 123 0.23 11.58 -16.27
CA PRO A 123 -0.63 12.38 -17.14
C PRO A 123 -1.38 13.51 -16.41
N SER A 124 -1.46 13.47 -15.07
CA SER A 124 -2.13 14.50 -14.25
C SER A 124 -1.28 15.75 -13.97
N LEU A 125 -0.07 15.84 -14.52
CA LEU A 125 0.85 16.97 -14.31
C LEU A 125 0.57 18.21 -15.18
N VAL A 126 -0.34 18.11 -16.16
CA VAL A 126 -0.68 19.15 -17.14
C VAL A 126 -2.13 19.56 -17.02
#